data_AF-A0A7L4CS60-F1
#
_entry.id   AF-A0A7L4CS60-F1
#
_cell.length_a   1.000
_cell.length_b   1.000
_cell.length_c   1.000
_cell.angle_alpha   90.00
_cell.angle_beta   90.00
_cell.angle_gamma   90.00
#
_symmetry.space_group_name_H-M   'P 1'
#
loop_
_entity.id
_entity.type
_entity.pdbx_description
1 polymer ?
#
loop_
_entity_poly.entity_id
_entity_poly.type
_entity_poly.pdbx_seq_one_letter_code
_entity_poly.pdbx_strand_id
1 'polypeptide(L)'
;MSSLAEPPASRAPSRSPVRSPALSPAAGPSRCSSERRRTIWDTRTEPGAVQDTQLRSVDLNYVIRLLKDSNSKDLEKEQLKTLKKVVKHFENGLPLKDLAQIIEILNLCAEKVNEQEAFTEPLCELIKLCGLPFQKKKLSDEVSYSVAISKSIAQLGSLMTVPSSQVRIQICKCVVSFYNMEPPRKLLPGYQPTSANYKIQMAELGGLAETLASSLELVENQLTEKLWVLKALQHLSSSGVNCRLMMKAQAASRLCSYLKGVDPSGQLVFRSSEILWNLLENASKEEVVNQLSSLECVRALKEVFEDLLVHGFRHYDRQLRNDLLVIATLLAENPAAPMIESGFAKLLIVLATFTEVRIPNPLIKGLKLTYSYEDFELKKLLFNVIGVLSKDPRAVQLLSENDVMPALLYYVKPIQKPGFHDWSAAQYEELQLHAIAILASVAPVLIDKYLSCQANTLLLVFLEWCIGQDAFFGQGNSFHGTGGRGNKIAQMRYSLRVLRSVVSLYDDRVNLNLCDQGAISQLL
;
A
#
# COMPACT_ATOMS: atom_id res chain seq x y z
N MET A 1 -7.19 -32.96 19.72
CA MET A 1 -8.09 -31.87 19.27
C MET A 1 -7.78 -30.65 20.11
N SER A 2 -6.88 -29.81 19.62
CA SER A 2 -6.43 -28.59 20.28
C SER A 2 -5.84 -27.69 19.20
N SER A 3 -6.62 -26.69 18.79
CA SER A 3 -6.26 -25.69 17.79
C SER A 3 -5.33 -24.64 18.40
N LEU A 4 -4.08 -24.63 17.96
CA LEU A 4 -3.13 -23.55 18.24
C LEU A 4 -3.51 -22.33 17.39
N ALA A 5 -4.06 -21.31 18.03
CA ALA A 5 -4.24 -19.98 17.47
C ALA A 5 -2.89 -19.24 17.49
N GLU A 6 -2.50 -18.66 16.35
CA GLU A 6 -1.37 -17.72 16.27
C GLU A 6 -1.69 -16.40 17.01
N PRO A 7 -0.70 -15.78 17.67
CA PRO A 7 -0.88 -14.51 18.38
C PRO A 7 -0.93 -13.32 17.41
N PRO A 8 -1.62 -12.21 17.78
CA PRO A 8 -1.77 -11.06 16.91
C PRO A 8 -0.45 -10.30 16.70
N ALA A 9 -0.25 -9.86 15.47
CA ALA A 9 0.91 -9.10 15.01
C ALA A 9 1.15 -7.82 15.81
N SER A 10 2.42 -7.55 16.06
CA SER A 10 2.97 -6.38 16.74
C SER A 10 2.63 -5.07 16.02
N ARG A 11 2.22 -4.08 16.83
CA ARG A 11 2.06 -2.63 16.56
C ARG A 11 2.84 -2.08 15.34
N ALA A 12 2.10 -1.54 14.38
CA ALA A 12 2.62 -0.56 13.42
C ALA A 12 2.70 0.83 14.08
N PRO A 13 3.79 1.62 13.88
CA PRO A 13 3.81 3.01 14.31
C PRO A 13 2.94 3.86 13.39
N SER A 14 2.24 4.83 13.98
CA SER A 14 1.47 5.86 13.28
C SER A 14 2.36 6.59 12.26
N ARG A 15 1.96 6.55 10.98
CA ARG A 15 2.70 7.16 9.87
C ARG A 15 2.09 8.52 9.54
N SER A 16 2.78 9.59 9.94
CA SER A 16 2.57 10.96 9.45
C SER A 16 3.67 11.32 8.42
N PRO A 17 3.42 12.28 7.50
CA PRO A 17 4.30 12.51 6.36
C PRO A 17 5.61 13.23 6.76
N VAL A 18 6.70 12.74 6.17
CA VAL A 18 8.10 13.15 6.38
C VAL A 18 8.39 14.56 5.85
N ARG A 19 9.07 15.39 6.67
CA ARG A 19 9.73 16.64 6.27
C ARG A 19 11.10 16.37 5.66
N SER A 20 11.43 17.05 4.56
CA SER A 20 12.76 17.06 3.93
C SER A 20 13.81 17.87 4.72
N PRO A 21 15.12 17.60 4.57
CA PRO A 21 16.19 18.14 5.43
C PRO A 21 16.89 19.37 4.85
N ALA A 22 17.50 20.17 5.73
CA ALA A 22 18.41 21.27 5.41
C ALA A 22 19.89 20.86 5.62
N LEU A 23 20.77 21.44 4.79
CA LEU A 23 22.21 21.18 4.64
C LEU A 23 23.10 21.73 5.79
N SER A 24 24.04 20.88 6.26
CA SER A 24 25.52 21.01 6.55
C SER A 24 26.12 22.31 7.19
N PRO A 25 27.37 22.34 7.76
CA PRO A 25 28.55 21.46 7.51
C PRO A 25 29.58 21.15 8.66
N ALA A 26 30.51 20.24 8.32
CA ALA A 26 31.97 20.20 8.57
C ALA A 26 32.65 19.61 9.84
N ALA A 27 33.53 18.62 9.55
CA ALA A 27 34.96 18.45 9.93
C ALA A 27 35.40 17.63 11.18
N GLY A 28 36.30 16.65 10.91
CA GLY A 28 37.32 16.13 11.86
C GLY A 28 37.66 14.63 11.73
N PRO A 29 38.90 14.22 11.36
CA PRO A 29 39.30 12.82 11.13
C PRO A 29 39.97 12.18 12.37
N SER A 30 39.82 10.87 12.58
CA SER A 30 40.60 10.13 13.58
C SER A 30 41.25 8.86 13.03
N ARG A 31 42.45 8.60 13.57
CA ARG A 31 43.57 7.85 13.03
C ARG A 31 43.50 6.34 13.22
N CYS A 32 44.26 5.70 12.34
CA CYS A 32 44.77 4.34 12.36
C CYS A 32 45.51 3.97 13.67
N SER A 33 45.30 2.76 14.16
CA SER A 33 46.27 2.03 14.98
C SER A 33 46.15 0.52 14.73
N SER A 34 47.22 -0.02 14.17
CA SER A 34 47.51 -1.43 13.97
C SER A 34 48.20 -2.01 15.20
N GLU A 35 47.76 -3.16 15.71
CA GLU A 35 48.62 -4.02 16.53
C GLU A 35 48.56 -5.48 16.07
N ARG A 36 49.75 -5.95 15.67
CA ARG A 36 50.10 -7.33 15.37
C ARG A 36 50.21 -8.13 16.66
N ARG A 37 49.61 -9.32 16.71
CA ARG A 37 50.18 -10.44 17.48
C ARG A 37 50.28 -11.68 16.59
N ARG A 38 51.53 -12.08 16.37
CA ARG A 38 51.93 -13.41 15.89
C ARG A 38 51.78 -14.41 17.04
N THR A 39 51.37 -15.63 16.74
CA THR A 39 51.73 -16.79 17.54
C THR A 39 51.95 -17.97 16.61
N ILE A 40 53.06 -18.66 16.87
CA ILE A 40 53.74 -19.66 16.06
C ILE A 40 53.18 -21.05 16.37
N TRP A 41 53.25 -21.94 15.38
CA TRP A 41 52.85 -23.35 15.42
C TRP A 41 53.68 -24.19 16.41
N ASP A 42 53.04 -25.19 17.03
CA ASP A 42 53.70 -26.48 17.25
C ASP A 42 52.71 -27.66 17.28
N THR A 43 53.31 -28.83 17.18
CA THR A 43 53.00 -30.12 16.52
C THR A 43 51.91 -31.08 17.05
N ARG A 44 51.32 -31.80 16.08
CA ARG A 44 50.90 -33.22 16.01
C ARG A 44 50.12 -33.88 17.16
N THR A 45 48.89 -34.32 16.85
CA THR A 45 48.43 -35.71 17.06
C THR A 45 47.21 -35.99 16.16
N GLU A 46 47.31 -36.96 15.24
CA GLU A 46 46.11 -37.65 14.72
C GLU A 46 45.60 -38.61 15.80
N PRO A 47 44.27 -38.81 15.90
CA PRO A 47 43.72 -40.04 15.32
C PRO A 47 42.30 -39.90 14.76
N GLY A 48 42.01 -40.73 13.75
CA GLY A 48 40.65 -41.18 13.48
C GLY A 48 40.09 -40.72 12.14
N ALA A 49 40.38 -41.51 11.11
CA ALA A 49 39.62 -41.53 9.87
C ALA A 49 38.14 -41.84 10.17
N VAL A 50 37.35 -40.79 10.38
CA VAL A 50 35.91 -40.88 10.23
C VAL A 50 35.67 -40.98 8.74
N GLN A 51 35.19 -42.14 8.29
CA GLN A 51 34.74 -42.36 6.93
C GLN A 51 33.70 -41.30 6.58
N ASP A 52 34.15 -40.28 5.87
CA ASP A 52 33.32 -39.33 5.14
C ASP A 52 32.40 -40.15 4.26
N THR A 53 31.15 -40.28 4.67
CA THR A 53 30.10 -40.80 3.82
C THR A 53 29.86 -39.71 2.78
N GLN A 54 30.72 -39.64 1.76
CA GLN A 54 30.50 -38.83 0.56
C GLN A 54 29.06 -39.10 0.12
N LEU A 55 28.17 -38.11 0.30
CA LEU A 55 26.89 -38.14 -0.37
C LEU A 55 27.21 -38.32 -1.85
N ARG A 56 26.91 -39.50 -2.41
CA ARG A 56 27.08 -39.78 -3.84
C ARG A 56 26.51 -38.59 -4.60
N SER A 57 27.35 -37.90 -5.36
CA SER A 57 26.95 -36.74 -6.17
C SER A 57 25.77 -37.14 -7.05
N VAL A 58 24.67 -36.39 -6.98
CA VAL A 58 23.54 -36.59 -7.89
C VAL A 58 23.93 -36.00 -9.24
N ASP A 59 23.96 -36.82 -10.30
CA ASP A 59 24.20 -36.36 -11.66
C ASP A 59 22.91 -35.73 -12.23
N LEU A 60 22.81 -34.40 -12.16
CA LEU A 60 21.67 -33.63 -12.66
C LEU A 60 21.46 -33.80 -14.17
N ASN A 61 22.53 -34.01 -14.96
CA ASN A 61 22.40 -34.24 -16.40
C ASN A 61 21.77 -35.61 -16.70
N TYR A 62 22.03 -36.61 -15.86
CA TYR A 62 21.31 -37.89 -15.93
C TYR A 62 19.82 -37.70 -15.59
N VAL A 63 19.49 -36.93 -14.54
CA VAL A 63 18.08 -36.65 -14.19
C VAL A 63 17.34 -35.94 -15.32
N ILE A 64 17.96 -34.94 -15.93
CA ILE A 64 17.39 -34.20 -17.08
C ILE A 64 17.13 -35.15 -18.25
N ARG A 65 18.10 -36.00 -18.61
CA ARG A 65 17.92 -37.00 -19.69
C ARG A 65 16.78 -37.96 -19.38
N LEU A 66 16.75 -38.49 -18.15
CA LEU A 66 15.71 -39.41 -17.69
C LEU A 66 14.31 -38.80 -17.77
N LEU A 67 14.15 -37.49 -17.50
CA LEU A 67 12.86 -36.81 -17.60
C LEU A 67 12.44 -36.50 -19.05
N LYS A 68 13.39 -36.29 -19.96
CA LYS A 68 13.13 -36.11 -21.40
C LYS A 68 12.67 -37.41 -22.06
N ASP A 69 13.16 -38.55 -21.57
CA ASP A 69 12.74 -39.86 -22.06
C ASP A 69 11.27 -40.11 -21.73
N SER A 70 10.50 -40.38 -22.78
CA SER A 70 9.05 -40.60 -22.72
C SER A 70 8.76 -42.05 -23.08
N ASN A 71 7.92 -42.72 -22.26
CA ASN A 71 7.19 -43.98 -22.52
C ASN A 71 7.68 -45.23 -21.77
N SER A 72 7.21 -45.40 -20.52
CA SER A 72 6.96 -46.68 -19.83
C SER A 72 6.42 -46.40 -18.42
N LYS A 73 5.50 -47.23 -17.88
CA LYS A 73 5.06 -47.14 -16.47
C LYS A 73 6.20 -47.43 -15.48
N ASP A 74 7.19 -48.22 -15.88
CA ASP A 74 8.35 -48.50 -15.04
C ASP A 74 9.32 -47.30 -15.00
N LEU A 75 9.37 -46.53 -16.08
CA LEU A 75 10.16 -45.29 -16.18
C LEU A 75 9.60 -44.19 -15.27
N GLU A 76 8.27 -44.09 -15.14
CA GLU A 76 7.62 -43.14 -14.22
C GLU A 76 8.08 -43.35 -12.76
N LYS A 77 8.04 -44.60 -12.29
CA LYS A 77 8.50 -44.94 -10.92
C LYS A 77 9.98 -44.60 -10.73
N GLU A 78 10.81 -44.83 -11.74
CA GLU A 78 12.23 -44.51 -11.70
C GLU A 78 12.47 -42.99 -11.68
N GLN A 79 11.74 -42.22 -12.49
CA GLN A 79 11.75 -40.76 -12.52
C GLN A 79 11.39 -40.20 -11.13
N LEU A 80 10.26 -40.62 -10.56
CA LEU A 80 9.81 -40.17 -9.23
C LEU A 80 10.81 -40.53 -8.13
N LYS A 81 11.39 -41.73 -8.16
CA LYS A 81 12.43 -42.15 -7.21
C LYS A 81 13.69 -41.30 -7.33
N THR A 82 14.06 -40.92 -8.55
CA THR A 82 15.23 -40.09 -8.84
C THR A 82 15.01 -38.65 -8.39
N LEU A 83 13.83 -38.08 -8.63
CA LEU A 83 13.45 -36.76 -8.12
C LEU A 83 13.49 -36.69 -6.59
N LYS A 84 12.99 -37.72 -5.90
CA LYS A 84 13.11 -37.82 -4.42
C LYS A 84 14.55 -37.81 -3.93
N LYS A 85 15.49 -38.41 -4.67
CA LYS A 85 16.92 -38.34 -4.35
C LYS A 85 17.49 -36.94 -4.55
N VAL A 86 17.08 -36.22 -5.61
CA VAL A 86 17.47 -34.82 -5.84
C VAL A 86 17.01 -33.97 -4.67
N VAL A 87 15.74 -34.06 -4.28
CA VAL A 87 15.19 -33.28 -3.15
C VAL A 87 15.96 -33.53 -1.87
N LYS A 88 16.23 -34.79 -1.54
CA LYS A 88 17.00 -35.16 -0.35
C LYS A 88 18.44 -34.65 -0.40
N HIS A 89 19.07 -34.65 -1.58
CA HIS A 89 20.45 -34.19 -1.73
C HIS A 89 20.58 -32.69 -1.47
N PHE A 90 19.58 -31.89 -1.86
CA PHE A 90 19.61 -30.43 -1.73
C PHE A 90 18.76 -29.89 -0.58
N GLU A 91 18.36 -30.73 0.38
CA GLU A 91 17.49 -30.37 1.51
C GLU A 91 18.04 -29.24 2.40
N ASN A 92 19.34 -28.93 2.29
CA ASN A 92 20.04 -27.91 3.06
C ASN A 92 20.36 -26.63 2.26
N GLY A 93 19.90 -26.54 1.01
CA GLY A 93 20.10 -25.38 0.13
C GLY A 93 20.75 -25.73 -1.21
N LEU A 94 20.65 -24.80 -2.15
CA LEU A 94 21.04 -25.00 -3.55
C LEU A 94 22.32 -24.23 -3.88
N PRO A 95 23.39 -24.91 -4.36
CA PRO A 95 24.56 -24.23 -4.91
C PRO A 95 24.19 -23.40 -6.14
N LEU A 96 24.71 -22.16 -6.23
CA LEU A 96 24.44 -21.27 -7.37
C LEU A 96 24.76 -21.90 -8.73
N LYS A 97 25.87 -22.66 -8.81
CA LYS A 97 26.30 -23.35 -10.03
C LYS A 97 25.32 -24.42 -10.54
N ASP A 98 24.50 -24.99 -9.66
CA ASP A 98 23.61 -26.11 -9.98
C ASP A 98 22.16 -25.63 -10.21
N LEU A 99 21.85 -24.34 -9.91
CA LEU A 99 20.47 -23.82 -9.95
C LEU A 99 19.84 -23.88 -11.34
N ALA A 100 20.59 -23.57 -12.40
CA ALA A 100 20.07 -23.61 -13.77
C ALA A 100 19.56 -25.00 -14.17
N GLN A 101 20.29 -26.06 -13.78
CA GLN A 101 19.89 -27.44 -14.03
C GLN A 101 18.69 -27.85 -13.17
N ILE A 102 18.60 -27.36 -11.93
CA ILE A 102 17.45 -27.59 -11.06
C ILE A 102 16.19 -26.94 -11.63
N ILE A 103 16.29 -25.73 -12.20
CA ILE A 103 15.17 -25.09 -12.89
C ILE A 103 14.80 -25.85 -14.18
N GLU A 104 15.75 -26.38 -14.94
CA GLU A 104 15.43 -27.25 -16.08
C GLU A 104 14.64 -28.49 -15.64
N ILE A 105 15.05 -29.13 -14.54
CA ILE A 105 14.32 -30.26 -13.94
C ILE A 105 12.91 -29.84 -13.51
N LEU A 106 12.76 -28.66 -12.89
CA LEU A 106 11.45 -28.12 -12.52
C LEU A 106 10.53 -27.94 -13.73
N ASN A 107 11.04 -27.36 -14.83
CA ASN A 107 10.25 -27.16 -16.05
C ASN A 107 9.83 -28.50 -16.67
N LEU A 108 10.72 -29.49 -16.76
CA LEU A 108 10.39 -30.83 -17.25
C LEU A 108 9.36 -31.54 -16.35
N CYS A 109 9.45 -31.34 -15.03
CA CYS A 109 8.43 -31.87 -14.11
C CYS A 109 7.08 -31.17 -14.32
N ALA A 110 7.08 -29.85 -14.56
CA ALA A 110 5.87 -29.08 -14.82
C ALA A 110 5.17 -29.51 -16.13
N GLU A 111 5.94 -29.82 -17.18
CA GLU A 111 5.40 -30.39 -18.42
C GLU A 111 4.68 -31.72 -18.14
N LYS A 112 5.29 -32.60 -17.35
CA LYS A 112 4.71 -33.90 -16.98
C LYS A 112 3.48 -33.82 -16.10
N VAL A 113 3.33 -32.79 -15.25
CA VAL A 113 2.14 -32.62 -14.40
C VAL A 113 0.85 -32.56 -15.21
N ASN A 114 0.90 -32.05 -16.46
CA ASN A 114 -0.27 -31.99 -17.34
C ASN A 114 -0.78 -33.37 -17.75
N GLU A 115 0.10 -34.39 -17.77
CA GLU A 115 -0.23 -35.75 -18.18
C GLU A 115 -0.32 -36.72 -16.99
N GLN A 116 0.46 -36.45 -15.92
CA GLN A 116 0.74 -37.36 -14.82
C GLN A 116 0.71 -36.60 -13.49
N GLU A 117 -0.41 -36.68 -12.78
CA GLU A 117 -0.63 -36.00 -11.49
C GLU A 117 0.44 -36.33 -10.43
N ALA A 118 1.04 -37.53 -10.51
CA ALA A 118 2.09 -38.00 -9.61
C ALA A 118 3.35 -37.09 -9.57
N PHE A 119 3.57 -36.25 -10.59
CA PHE A 119 4.67 -35.29 -10.61
C PHE A 119 4.41 -34.00 -9.81
N THR A 120 3.17 -33.78 -9.34
CA THR A 120 2.80 -32.57 -8.58
C THR A 120 3.58 -32.46 -7.27
N GLU A 121 3.61 -33.53 -6.47
CA GLU A 121 4.34 -33.54 -5.19
C GLU A 121 5.86 -33.32 -5.38
N PRO A 122 6.56 -34.06 -6.26
CA PRO A 122 7.97 -33.79 -6.56
C PRO A 122 8.24 -32.36 -7.04
N LEU A 123 7.38 -31.81 -7.90
CA LEU A 123 7.49 -30.44 -8.39
C LEU A 123 7.40 -29.43 -7.23
N CYS A 124 6.41 -29.60 -6.34
CA CYS A 124 6.25 -28.75 -5.17
C CYS A 124 7.45 -28.84 -4.21
N GLU A 125 7.97 -30.04 -3.96
CA GLU A 125 9.16 -30.20 -3.11
C GLU A 125 10.42 -29.60 -3.74
N LEU A 126 10.59 -29.67 -5.07
CA LEU A 126 11.68 -28.96 -5.75
C LEU A 126 11.53 -27.43 -5.67
N ILE A 127 10.31 -26.89 -5.85
CA ILE A 127 10.03 -25.45 -5.70
C ILE A 127 10.37 -24.99 -4.28
N LYS A 128 10.07 -25.81 -3.28
CA LYS A 128 10.40 -25.53 -1.87
C LYS A 128 11.92 -25.39 -1.65
N LEU A 129 12.75 -26.16 -2.36
CA LEU A 129 14.20 -26.00 -2.30
C LEU A 129 14.66 -24.64 -2.83
N CYS A 130 13.99 -24.11 -3.86
CA CYS A 130 14.25 -22.76 -4.34
C CYS A 130 13.97 -21.69 -3.27
N GLY A 131 13.16 -22.00 -2.25
CA GLY A 131 12.91 -21.14 -1.10
C GLY A 131 14.09 -21.07 -0.12
N LEU A 132 14.92 -22.12 -0.04
CA LEU A 132 16.06 -22.23 0.89
C LEU A 132 17.25 -21.34 0.48
N PRO A 133 18.11 -20.91 1.42
CA PRO A 133 19.30 -20.11 1.10
C PRO A 133 20.12 -20.70 -0.04
N PHE A 134 20.35 -19.88 -1.08
CA PHE A 134 21.29 -20.25 -2.13
C PHE A 134 22.71 -20.19 -1.58
N GLN A 135 23.55 -21.11 -2.05
CA GLN A 135 24.88 -21.32 -1.50
C GLN A 135 25.97 -20.94 -2.50
N LYS A 136 26.98 -20.21 -2.03
CA LYS A 136 28.15 -19.75 -2.77
C LYS A 136 29.44 -20.34 -2.21
N LYS A 137 30.48 -20.47 -3.03
CA LYS A 137 31.83 -20.85 -2.58
C LYS A 137 32.72 -19.62 -2.40
N LYS A 138 32.54 -18.62 -3.28
CA LYS A 138 33.30 -17.38 -3.28
C LYS A 138 32.35 -16.19 -3.24
N LEU A 139 32.81 -15.06 -2.72
CA LEU A 139 32.04 -13.82 -2.73
C LEU A 139 31.72 -13.36 -4.15
N SER A 140 32.63 -13.57 -5.11
CA SER A 140 32.45 -13.24 -6.52
C SER A 140 31.30 -14.01 -7.20
N ASP A 141 30.90 -15.15 -6.65
CA ASP A 141 29.87 -16.01 -7.26
C ASP A 141 28.52 -15.29 -7.39
N GLU A 142 28.15 -14.42 -6.44
CA GLU A 142 26.89 -13.67 -6.52
C GLU A 142 26.81 -12.82 -7.79
N VAL A 143 27.92 -12.17 -8.16
CA VAL A 143 28.02 -11.39 -9.39
C VAL A 143 28.11 -12.30 -10.61
N SER A 144 28.98 -13.31 -10.57
CA SER A 144 29.21 -14.21 -11.70
C SER A 144 27.98 -14.99 -12.14
N TYR A 145 27.13 -15.42 -11.19
CA TYR A 145 25.91 -16.18 -11.50
C TYR A 145 24.67 -15.28 -11.66
N SER A 146 24.73 -13.99 -11.33
CA SER A 146 23.56 -13.09 -11.28
C SER A 146 22.59 -13.23 -12.45
N VAL A 147 23.09 -13.18 -13.70
CA VAL A 147 22.26 -13.31 -14.92
C VAL A 147 21.59 -14.68 -15.04
N ALA A 148 22.32 -15.75 -14.74
CA ALA A 148 21.76 -17.11 -14.80
C ALA A 148 20.70 -17.33 -13.70
N ILE A 149 20.94 -16.77 -12.51
CA ILE A 149 20.03 -16.89 -11.36
C ILE A 149 18.79 -16.03 -11.56
N SER A 150 18.91 -14.80 -12.09
CA SER A 150 17.74 -13.98 -12.40
C SER A 150 16.84 -14.66 -13.44
N LYS A 151 17.41 -15.26 -14.49
CA LYS A 151 16.68 -16.09 -15.45
C LYS A 151 16.03 -17.31 -14.81
N SER A 152 16.73 -17.97 -13.88
CA SER A 152 16.21 -19.11 -13.12
C SER A 152 15.00 -18.71 -12.26
N ILE A 153 15.04 -17.55 -11.61
CA ILE A 153 13.91 -17.03 -10.83
C ILE A 153 12.74 -16.59 -11.75
N ALA A 154 13.03 -16.02 -12.92
CA ALA A 154 12.00 -15.71 -13.91
C ALA A 154 11.23 -16.98 -14.33
N GLN A 155 11.96 -18.06 -14.61
CA GLN A 155 11.38 -19.35 -14.95
C GLN A 155 10.54 -19.95 -13.81
N LEU A 156 11.00 -19.81 -12.55
CA LEU A 156 10.20 -20.18 -11.39
C LEU A 156 8.83 -19.46 -11.37
N GLY A 157 8.81 -18.16 -11.71
CA GLY A 157 7.56 -17.40 -11.85
C GLY A 157 6.67 -17.91 -12.98
N SER A 158 7.25 -18.32 -14.12
CA SER A 158 6.50 -18.83 -15.28
C SER A 158 5.71 -20.12 -14.98
N LEU A 159 6.13 -20.88 -13.96
CA LEU A 159 5.43 -22.09 -13.50
C LEU A 159 4.05 -21.80 -12.91
N MET A 160 3.68 -20.53 -12.67
CA MET A 160 2.31 -20.16 -12.30
C MET A 160 1.26 -20.56 -13.35
N THR A 161 1.70 -20.78 -14.60
CA THR A 161 0.84 -21.25 -15.70
C THR A 161 0.39 -22.70 -15.53
N VAL A 162 1.09 -23.50 -14.71
CA VAL A 162 0.70 -24.88 -14.41
C VAL A 162 -0.70 -24.87 -13.76
N PRO A 163 -1.67 -25.65 -14.26
CA PRO A 163 -3.05 -25.66 -13.76
C PRO A 163 -3.18 -26.48 -12.46
N SER A 164 -2.28 -26.26 -11.49
CA SER A 164 -2.30 -26.91 -10.19
C SER A 164 -2.26 -25.88 -9.06
N SER A 165 -3.31 -25.90 -8.22
CA SER A 165 -3.42 -25.07 -7.02
C SER A 165 -2.21 -25.23 -6.10
N GLN A 166 -1.80 -26.48 -5.86
CA GLN A 166 -0.67 -26.79 -4.98
C GLN A 166 0.63 -26.18 -5.50
N VAL A 167 0.86 -26.24 -6.81
CA VAL A 167 2.05 -25.65 -7.46
C VAL A 167 2.04 -24.13 -7.34
N ARG A 168 0.94 -23.46 -7.72
CA ARG A 168 0.80 -22.00 -7.63
C ARG A 168 1.03 -21.48 -6.21
N ILE A 169 0.38 -22.11 -5.22
CA ILE A 169 0.55 -21.77 -3.80
C ILE A 169 2.00 -21.99 -3.36
N GLN A 170 2.63 -23.09 -3.80
CA GLN A 170 4.01 -23.40 -3.42
C GLN A 170 5.02 -22.43 -4.02
N ILE A 171 4.79 -21.93 -5.24
CA ILE A 171 5.58 -20.83 -5.83
C ILE A 171 5.45 -19.58 -4.96
N CYS A 172 4.23 -19.16 -4.61
CA CYS A 172 4.03 -18.00 -3.74
C CYS A 172 4.71 -18.16 -2.38
N LYS A 173 4.63 -19.35 -1.75
CA LYS A 173 5.34 -19.66 -0.50
C LYS A 173 6.86 -19.54 -0.65
N CYS A 174 7.41 -20.04 -1.76
CA CYS A 174 8.83 -19.92 -2.09
C CYS A 174 9.23 -18.43 -2.23
N VAL A 175 8.42 -17.61 -2.90
CA VAL A 175 8.71 -16.18 -3.04
C VAL A 175 8.65 -15.45 -1.71
N VAL A 176 7.65 -15.75 -0.88
CA VAL A 176 7.54 -15.19 0.48
C VAL A 176 8.77 -15.55 1.32
N SER A 177 9.32 -16.76 1.17
CA SER A 177 10.51 -17.17 1.93
C SER A 177 11.77 -16.39 1.57
N PHE A 178 11.82 -15.69 0.41
CA PHE A 178 12.95 -14.83 0.07
C PHE A 178 13.11 -13.66 1.04
N TYR A 179 12.02 -13.24 1.69
CA TYR A 179 11.98 -12.14 2.64
C TYR A 179 12.09 -12.60 4.10
N ASN A 180 11.84 -13.89 4.36
CA ASN A 180 11.87 -14.50 5.68
C ASN A 180 12.90 -15.64 5.70
N MET A 181 14.15 -15.28 5.38
CA MET A 181 15.22 -16.25 5.20
C MET A 181 15.61 -16.89 6.55
N GLU A 182 15.24 -18.15 6.74
CA GLU A 182 15.75 -18.95 7.86
C GLU A 182 17.21 -19.39 7.61
N PRO A 183 18.07 -19.39 8.64
CA PRO A 183 19.44 -19.88 8.49
C PRO A 183 19.45 -21.38 8.14
N PRO A 184 20.37 -21.83 7.28
CA PRO A 184 20.41 -23.23 6.85
C PRO A 184 20.73 -24.14 8.05
N ARG A 185 20.01 -25.27 8.15
CA ARG A 185 20.19 -26.24 9.24
C ARG A 185 21.60 -26.86 9.27
N LYS A 186 22.18 -27.10 8.09
CA LYS A 186 23.55 -27.60 7.89
C LYS A 186 24.17 -26.93 6.66
N LEU A 187 25.41 -26.47 6.78
CA LEU A 187 26.16 -25.93 5.65
C LEU A 187 26.94 -27.05 4.95
N LEU A 188 26.95 -27.04 3.62
CA LEU A 188 27.85 -27.91 2.85
C LEU A 188 29.30 -27.47 3.10
N PRO A 189 30.27 -28.39 3.26
CA PRO A 189 31.67 -28.03 3.44
C PRO A 189 32.18 -27.13 2.31
N GLY A 190 32.75 -25.98 2.68
CA GLY A 190 33.27 -24.99 1.72
C GLY A 190 32.20 -24.09 1.07
N TYR A 191 30.95 -24.17 1.50
CA TYR A 191 29.86 -23.28 1.05
C TYR A 191 29.39 -22.34 2.16
N GLN A 192 28.92 -21.17 1.75
CA GLN A 192 28.29 -20.16 2.59
C GLN A 192 26.96 -19.73 1.97
N PRO A 193 25.98 -19.26 2.76
CA PRO A 193 24.76 -18.71 2.19
C PRO A 193 25.07 -17.41 1.43
N THR A 194 24.27 -17.14 0.42
CA THR A 194 24.22 -15.84 -0.26
C THR A 194 23.79 -14.73 0.70
N SER A 195 24.08 -13.49 0.34
CA SER A 195 23.63 -12.32 1.09
C SER A 195 22.10 -12.29 1.20
N ALA A 196 21.57 -11.75 2.30
CA ALA A 196 20.13 -11.76 2.59
C ALA A 196 19.28 -11.16 1.45
N ASN A 197 19.81 -10.13 0.77
CA ASN A 197 19.12 -9.44 -0.31
C ASN A 197 19.36 -10.06 -1.70
N TYR A 198 20.26 -11.03 -1.83
CA TYR A 198 20.64 -11.58 -3.14
C TYR A 198 19.42 -12.08 -3.91
N LYS A 199 18.57 -12.90 -3.27
CA LYS A 199 17.35 -13.43 -3.90
C LYS A 199 16.35 -12.35 -4.28
N ILE A 200 16.20 -11.33 -3.43
CA ILE A 200 15.31 -10.19 -3.70
C ILE A 200 15.79 -9.45 -4.96
N GLN A 201 17.09 -9.19 -5.06
CA GLN A 201 17.69 -8.58 -6.25
C GLN A 201 17.53 -9.47 -7.49
N MET A 202 17.71 -10.79 -7.36
CA MET A 202 17.51 -11.71 -8.48
C MET A 202 16.03 -11.79 -8.90
N ALA A 203 15.08 -11.63 -7.98
CA ALA A 203 13.66 -11.53 -8.29
C ALA A 203 13.30 -10.23 -9.03
N GLU A 204 13.94 -9.12 -8.66
CA GLU A 204 13.84 -7.83 -9.37
C GLU A 204 14.37 -7.96 -10.79
N LEU A 205 15.62 -8.42 -10.96
CA LEU A 205 16.26 -8.60 -12.26
C LEU A 205 15.53 -9.63 -13.14
N GLY A 206 14.93 -10.64 -12.52
CA GLY A 206 14.19 -11.70 -13.21
C GLY A 206 12.76 -11.31 -13.62
N GLY A 207 12.27 -10.11 -13.27
CA GLY A 207 10.90 -9.72 -13.62
C GLY A 207 9.83 -10.54 -12.88
N LEU A 208 10.14 -11.08 -11.70
CA LEU A 208 9.23 -11.97 -10.97
C LEU A 208 7.93 -11.27 -10.57
N ALA A 209 8.02 -10.00 -10.19
CA ALA A 209 6.87 -9.18 -9.81
C ALA A 209 5.90 -8.96 -10.98
N GLU A 210 6.41 -8.70 -12.19
CA GLU A 210 5.61 -8.58 -13.42
C GLU A 210 4.89 -9.89 -13.75
N THR A 211 5.60 -11.01 -13.61
CA THR A 211 5.06 -12.35 -13.87
C THR A 211 3.95 -12.70 -12.88
N LEU A 212 4.17 -12.47 -11.58
CA LEU A 212 3.16 -12.74 -10.56
C LEU A 212 1.95 -11.81 -10.66
N ALA A 213 2.15 -10.54 -10.98
CA ALA A 213 1.04 -9.61 -11.24
C ALA A 213 0.20 -10.08 -12.43
N SER A 214 0.85 -10.59 -13.49
CA SER A 214 0.17 -11.19 -14.64
C SER A 214 -0.56 -12.49 -14.30
N SER A 215 -0.04 -13.27 -13.36
CA SER A 215 -0.69 -14.50 -12.91
C SER A 215 -1.99 -14.28 -12.12
N LEU A 216 -2.32 -13.05 -11.72
CA LEU A 216 -3.57 -12.75 -11.02
C LEU A 216 -4.79 -13.21 -11.84
N GLU A 217 -4.76 -13.05 -13.18
CA GLU A 217 -5.84 -13.50 -14.07
C GLU A 217 -6.05 -15.02 -14.04
N LEU A 218 -4.98 -15.79 -13.81
CA LEU A 218 -5.04 -17.25 -13.75
C LEU A 218 -5.77 -17.77 -12.50
N VAL A 219 -5.92 -16.93 -11.48
CA VAL A 219 -6.47 -17.27 -10.16
C VAL A 219 -7.71 -16.43 -9.81
N GLU A 220 -8.36 -15.81 -10.79
CA GLU A 220 -9.48 -14.89 -10.58
C GLU A 220 -10.62 -15.53 -9.77
N ASN A 221 -10.94 -16.81 -10.04
CA ASN A 221 -12.01 -17.56 -9.38
C ASN A 221 -11.54 -18.43 -8.21
N GLN A 222 -10.30 -18.24 -7.75
CA GLN A 222 -9.62 -19.11 -6.79
C GLN A 222 -9.15 -18.29 -5.58
N LEU A 223 -10.00 -18.13 -4.56
CA LEU A 223 -9.73 -17.24 -3.43
C LEU A 223 -8.43 -17.58 -2.69
N THR A 224 -8.17 -18.85 -2.41
CA THR A 224 -6.97 -19.27 -1.66
C THR A 224 -5.68 -18.94 -2.41
N GLU A 225 -5.65 -19.23 -3.70
CA GLU A 225 -4.53 -18.98 -4.60
C GLU A 225 -4.34 -17.47 -4.78
N LYS A 226 -5.42 -16.73 -5.00
CA LYS A 226 -5.43 -15.27 -5.07
C LYS A 226 -4.80 -14.66 -3.83
N LEU A 227 -5.19 -15.10 -2.63
CA LEU A 227 -4.60 -14.61 -1.38
C LEU A 227 -3.10 -14.92 -1.27
N TRP A 228 -2.63 -16.07 -1.75
CA TRP A 228 -1.20 -16.41 -1.79
C TRP A 228 -0.42 -15.56 -2.78
N VAL A 229 -0.95 -15.33 -3.99
CA VAL A 229 -0.35 -14.42 -4.97
C VAL A 229 -0.24 -13.02 -4.39
N LEU A 230 -1.32 -12.51 -3.79
CA LEU A 230 -1.32 -11.21 -3.11
C LEU A 230 -0.31 -11.15 -1.97
N LYS A 231 -0.12 -12.24 -1.20
CA LYS A 231 0.93 -12.30 -0.18
C LYS A 231 2.32 -12.10 -0.78
N ALA A 232 2.61 -12.82 -1.87
CA ALA A 232 3.91 -12.71 -2.54
C ALA A 232 4.10 -11.31 -3.14
N LEU A 233 3.08 -10.74 -3.78
CA LEU A 233 3.11 -9.38 -4.34
C LEU A 233 3.27 -8.31 -3.24
N GLN A 234 2.63 -8.47 -2.09
CA GLN A 234 2.81 -7.57 -0.93
C GLN A 234 4.28 -7.48 -0.54
N HIS A 235 4.97 -8.62 -0.37
CA HIS A 235 6.41 -8.63 -0.10
C HIS A 235 7.23 -8.00 -1.23
N LEU A 236 6.95 -8.35 -2.50
CA LEU A 236 7.66 -7.81 -3.66
C LEU A 236 7.48 -6.29 -3.81
N SER A 237 6.30 -5.76 -3.47
CA SER A 237 5.95 -4.34 -3.58
C SER A 237 6.70 -3.43 -2.59
N SER A 238 7.47 -4.00 -1.66
CA SER A 238 8.41 -3.24 -0.82
C SER A 238 9.58 -2.62 -1.62
N SER A 239 9.80 -3.03 -2.86
CA SER A 239 10.84 -2.50 -3.75
C SER A 239 10.26 -1.68 -4.89
N GLY A 240 10.80 -0.48 -5.12
CA GLY A 240 10.40 0.36 -6.25
C GLY A 240 10.70 -0.25 -7.62
N VAL A 241 11.72 -1.12 -7.74
CA VAL A 241 11.98 -1.84 -9.00
C VAL A 241 10.83 -2.79 -9.31
N ASN A 242 10.42 -3.58 -8.31
CA ASN A 242 9.29 -4.50 -8.42
C ASN A 242 7.98 -3.76 -8.64
N CYS A 243 7.74 -2.62 -7.98
CA CYS A 243 6.53 -1.82 -8.23
C CYS A 243 6.44 -1.38 -9.69
N ARG A 244 7.53 -0.88 -10.29
CA ARG A 244 7.55 -0.53 -11.73
C ARG A 244 7.29 -1.72 -12.64
N LEU A 245 7.79 -2.90 -12.28
CA LEU A 245 7.52 -4.15 -13.00
C LEU A 245 6.04 -4.56 -12.89
N MET A 246 5.44 -4.43 -11.70
CA MET A 246 4.00 -4.66 -11.51
C MET A 246 3.15 -3.69 -12.34
N MET A 247 3.58 -2.42 -12.47
CA MET A 247 2.87 -1.44 -13.30
C MET A 247 2.83 -1.84 -14.78
N LYS A 248 3.91 -2.42 -15.33
CA LYS A 248 3.89 -2.97 -16.72
C LYS A 248 2.81 -4.04 -16.90
N ALA A 249 2.56 -4.83 -15.86
CA ALA A 249 1.52 -5.84 -15.82
C ALA A 249 0.15 -5.29 -15.37
N GLN A 250 -0.11 -3.98 -15.50
CA GLN A 250 -1.41 -3.38 -15.14
C GLN A 250 -1.88 -3.76 -13.73
N ALA A 251 -0.95 -3.89 -12.78
CA ALA A 251 -1.28 -4.43 -11.47
C ALA A 251 -2.31 -3.57 -10.73
N ALA A 252 -2.28 -2.25 -10.88
CA ALA A 252 -3.18 -1.38 -10.12
C ALA A 252 -4.65 -1.61 -10.50
N SER A 253 -4.97 -1.70 -11.78
CA SER A 253 -6.34 -1.97 -12.25
C SER A 253 -6.81 -3.37 -11.85
N ARG A 254 -5.95 -4.38 -12.01
CA ARG A 254 -6.23 -5.76 -11.60
C ARG A 254 -6.50 -5.87 -10.08
N LEU A 255 -5.65 -5.26 -9.25
CA LEU A 255 -5.83 -5.23 -7.80
C LEU A 255 -7.11 -4.50 -7.39
N CYS A 256 -7.45 -3.41 -8.09
CA CYS A 256 -8.67 -2.65 -7.83
C CYS A 256 -9.92 -3.50 -8.06
N SER A 257 -9.96 -4.27 -9.17
CA SER A 257 -11.05 -5.21 -9.44
C SER A 257 -11.22 -6.26 -8.33
N TYR A 258 -10.12 -6.61 -7.64
CA TYR A 258 -10.12 -7.62 -6.59
C TYR A 258 -10.60 -7.08 -5.24
N LEU A 259 -10.63 -5.77 -5.03
CA LEU A 259 -11.17 -5.18 -3.81
C LEU A 259 -12.63 -5.62 -3.57
N LYS A 260 -13.41 -5.81 -4.64
CA LYS A 260 -14.83 -6.24 -4.58
C LYS A 260 -15.01 -7.74 -4.30
N GLY A 261 -13.95 -8.54 -4.36
CA GLY A 261 -14.09 -10.00 -4.26
C GLY A 261 -14.63 -10.45 -2.89
N VAL A 262 -15.44 -11.51 -2.90
CA VAL A 262 -15.99 -12.09 -1.65
C VAL A 262 -14.87 -12.78 -0.86
N ASP A 263 -14.53 -12.23 0.30
CA ASP A 263 -13.59 -12.80 1.25
C ASP A 263 -14.02 -12.50 2.70
N PRO A 264 -14.61 -13.48 3.42
CA PRO A 264 -15.02 -13.30 4.82
C PRO A 264 -13.86 -12.96 5.77
N SER A 265 -12.62 -13.23 5.38
CA SER A 265 -11.44 -12.93 6.21
C SER A 265 -10.98 -11.47 6.11
N GLY A 266 -11.41 -10.74 5.07
CA GLY A 266 -10.98 -9.38 4.77
C GLY A 266 -9.53 -9.25 4.26
N GLN A 267 -8.80 -10.37 4.10
CA GLN A 267 -7.41 -10.36 3.64
C GLN A 267 -7.28 -9.86 2.19
N LEU A 268 -8.30 -10.10 1.38
CA LEU A 268 -8.32 -9.68 -0.01
C LEU A 268 -8.26 -8.15 -0.12
N VAL A 269 -9.17 -7.45 0.56
CA VAL A 269 -9.21 -5.99 0.57
C VAL A 269 -7.94 -5.44 1.22
N PHE A 270 -7.52 -6.02 2.35
CA PHE A 270 -6.30 -5.64 3.06
C PHE A 270 -5.08 -5.64 2.12
N ARG A 271 -4.77 -6.79 1.51
CA ARG A 271 -3.53 -6.97 0.76
C ARG A 271 -3.55 -6.19 -0.54
N SER A 272 -4.69 -6.15 -1.23
CA SER A 272 -4.83 -5.35 -2.44
C SER A 272 -4.62 -3.86 -2.15
N SER A 273 -5.19 -3.34 -1.05
CA SER A 273 -5.02 -1.95 -0.65
C SER A 273 -3.58 -1.61 -0.26
N GLU A 274 -2.91 -2.50 0.49
CA GLU A 274 -1.49 -2.29 0.84
C GLU A 274 -0.57 -2.32 -0.38
N ILE A 275 -0.81 -3.24 -1.33
CA ILE A 275 -0.03 -3.25 -2.57
C ILE A 275 -0.29 -1.97 -3.37
N LEU A 276 -1.56 -1.53 -3.53
CA LEU A 276 -1.88 -0.26 -4.19
C LEU A 276 -1.18 0.93 -3.53
N TRP A 277 -1.14 0.96 -2.20
CA TRP A 277 -0.40 1.97 -1.45
C TRP A 277 1.10 1.93 -1.75
N ASN A 278 1.71 0.74 -1.72
CA ASN A 278 3.12 0.57 -2.06
C ASN A 278 3.43 0.97 -3.51
N LEU A 279 2.50 0.78 -4.45
CA LEU A 279 2.63 1.28 -5.82
C LEU A 279 2.59 2.82 -5.86
N LEU A 280 1.70 3.47 -5.11
CA LEU A 280 1.65 4.93 -5.00
C LEU A 280 2.89 5.54 -4.35
N GLU A 281 3.50 4.85 -3.39
CA GLU A 281 4.73 5.31 -2.71
C GLU A 281 5.99 5.08 -3.57
N ASN A 282 6.09 3.94 -4.25
CA ASN A 282 7.35 3.48 -4.85
C ASN A 282 7.38 3.48 -6.38
N ALA A 283 6.24 3.68 -7.06
CA ALA A 283 6.15 3.85 -8.51
C ALA A 283 5.67 5.26 -8.89
N SER A 284 5.41 5.49 -10.18
CA SER A 284 4.86 6.76 -10.66
C SER A 284 3.41 6.91 -10.21
N LYS A 285 3.14 7.92 -9.36
CA LYS A 285 1.76 8.23 -8.91
C LYS A 285 0.82 8.47 -10.08
N GLU A 286 1.27 9.18 -11.10
CA GLU A 286 0.50 9.46 -12.31
C GLU A 286 0.13 8.17 -13.06
N GLU A 287 1.08 7.24 -13.19
CA GLU A 287 0.84 5.96 -13.86
C GLU A 287 -0.17 5.09 -13.08
N VAL A 288 -0.05 5.05 -11.74
CA VAL A 288 -1.00 4.32 -10.88
C VAL A 288 -2.40 4.90 -11.01
N VAL A 289 -2.52 6.23 -10.92
CA VAL A 289 -3.79 6.94 -11.09
C VAL A 289 -4.39 6.67 -12.47
N ASN A 290 -3.59 6.70 -13.53
CA ASN A 290 -4.05 6.39 -14.89
C ASN A 290 -4.60 4.95 -15.01
N GLN A 291 -3.93 3.95 -14.43
CA GLN A 291 -4.43 2.57 -14.44
C GLN A 291 -5.73 2.41 -13.65
N LEU A 292 -5.92 3.18 -12.58
CA LEU A 292 -7.11 3.16 -11.74
C LEU A 292 -8.27 4.02 -12.30
N SER A 293 -8.04 4.80 -13.36
CA SER A 293 -9.03 5.77 -13.90
C SER A 293 -10.10 5.13 -14.81
N SER A 294 -10.30 3.82 -14.75
CA SER A 294 -11.41 3.15 -15.45
C SER A 294 -12.70 3.21 -14.61
N LEU A 295 -13.86 3.15 -15.28
CA LEU A 295 -15.16 3.18 -14.61
C LEU A 295 -15.34 1.99 -13.66
N GLU A 296 -14.83 0.82 -14.05
CA GLU A 296 -14.86 -0.41 -13.27
C GLU A 296 -14.02 -0.27 -12.00
N CYS A 297 -12.81 0.29 -12.11
CA CYS A 297 -11.93 0.53 -10.96
C CYS A 297 -12.55 1.51 -9.98
N VAL A 298 -13.03 2.67 -10.46
CA VAL A 298 -13.64 3.69 -9.60
C VAL A 298 -14.91 3.13 -8.92
N ARG A 299 -15.72 2.33 -9.61
CA ARG A 299 -16.88 1.65 -9.01
C ARG A 299 -16.48 0.62 -7.97
N ALA A 300 -15.48 -0.21 -8.24
CA ALA A 300 -14.99 -1.19 -7.27
C ALA A 300 -14.47 -0.50 -5.99
N LEU A 301 -13.70 0.58 -6.14
CA LEU A 301 -13.22 1.38 -5.01
C LEU A 301 -14.38 1.99 -4.20
N LYS A 302 -15.37 2.56 -4.89
CA LYS A 302 -16.58 3.12 -4.26
C LYS A 302 -17.33 2.07 -3.45
N GLU A 303 -17.67 0.94 -4.05
CA GLU A 303 -18.48 -0.10 -3.39
C GLU A 303 -17.80 -0.66 -2.14
N VAL A 304 -16.48 -0.85 -2.19
CA VAL A 304 -15.70 -1.34 -1.04
C VAL A 304 -15.57 -0.27 0.04
N PHE A 305 -15.43 0.99 -0.35
CA PHE A 305 -15.47 2.10 0.59
C PHE A 305 -16.84 2.23 1.28
N GLU A 306 -17.95 2.04 0.54
CA GLU A 306 -19.31 1.97 1.09
C GLU A 306 -19.46 0.80 2.07
N ASP A 307 -18.96 -0.40 1.72
CA ASP A 307 -19.01 -1.58 2.58
C ASP A 307 -18.25 -1.35 3.90
N LEU A 308 -17.04 -0.78 3.84
CA LEU A 308 -16.27 -0.44 5.03
C LEU A 308 -16.92 0.66 5.88
N LEU A 309 -17.66 1.60 5.26
CA LEU A 309 -18.42 2.61 6.01
C LEU A 309 -19.59 2.02 6.79
N VAL A 310 -20.28 1.03 6.21
CA VAL A 310 -21.52 0.47 6.79
C VAL A 310 -21.22 -0.71 7.72
N HIS A 311 -20.24 -1.55 7.38
CA HIS A 311 -19.95 -2.81 8.05
C HIS A 311 -18.57 -2.86 8.75
N GLY A 312 -17.68 -1.90 8.44
CA GLY A 312 -16.30 -1.84 8.97
C GLY A 312 -16.21 -1.17 10.33
N PHE A 313 -16.40 -1.93 11.41
CA PHE A 313 -16.40 -1.40 12.78
C PHE A 313 -15.08 -1.59 13.54
N ARG A 314 -14.16 -2.42 13.05
CA ARG A 314 -12.86 -2.63 13.72
C ARG A 314 -11.96 -1.43 13.45
N HIS A 315 -10.99 -1.19 14.34
CA HIS A 315 -9.98 -0.15 14.16
C HIS A 315 -9.29 -0.27 12.78
N TYR A 316 -8.90 -1.48 12.40
CA TYR A 316 -8.24 -1.72 11.12
C TYR A 316 -9.15 -1.41 9.92
N ASP A 317 -10.44 -1.74 10.00
CA ASP A 317 -11.41 -1.45 8.91
C ASP A 317 -11.56 0.06 8.70
N ARG A 318 -11.59 0.84 9.79
CA ARG A 318 -11.66 2.31 9.73
C ARG A 318 -10.39 2.93 9.16
N GLN A 319 -9.23 2.35 9.47
CA GLN A 319 -7.96 2.78 8.87
C GLN A 319 -7.96 2.49 7.37
N LEU A 320 -8.35 1.27 6.98
CA LEU A 320 -8.44 0.86 5.58
C LEU A 320 -9.40 1.75 4.78
N ARG A 321 -10.57 2.08 5.35
CA ARG A 321 -11.52 3.05 4.78
C ARG A 321 -10.84 4.38 4.48
N ASN A 322 -10.05 4.91 5.43
CA ASN A 322 -9.36 6.18 5.26
C ASN A 322 -8.26 6.08 4.19
N ASP A 323 -7.53 4.96 4.14
CA ASP A 323 -6.52 4.71 3.10
C ASP A 323 -7.16 4.68 1.70
N LEU A 324 -8.32 4.02 1.54
CA LEU A 324 -9.08 4.02 0.29
C LEU A 324 -9.59 5.42 -0.08
N LEU A 325 -9.95 6.25 0.90
CA LEU A 325 -10.34 7.64 0.64
C LEU A 325 -9.17 8.49 0.15
N VAL A 326 -7.95 8.26 0.63
CA VAL A 326 -6.75 8.91 0.09
C VAL A 326 -6.56 8.54 -1.37
N ILE A 327 -6.70 7.25 -1.72
CA ILE A 327 -6.65 6.80 -3.12
C ILE A 327 -7.75 7.48 -3.95
N ALA A 328 -8.98 7.51 -3.45
CA ALA A 328 -10.10 8.17 -4.12
C ALA A 328 -9.87 9.68 -4.32
N THR A 329 -9.20 10.34 -3.37
CA THR A 329 -8.83 11.76 -3.48
C THR A 329 -7.83 11.98 -4.62
N LEU A 330 -6.81 11.11 -4.74
CA LEU A 330 -5.84 11.16 -5.83
C LEU A 330 -6.50 10.90 -7.20
N LEU A 331 -7.48 10.00 -7.26
CA LEU A 331 -8.26 9.78 -8.48
C LEU A 331 -9.09 11.01 -8.84
N ALA A 332 -9.71 11.68 -7.86
CA ALA A 332 -10.47 12.90 -8.09
C ALA A 332 -9.62 14.08 -8.59
N GLU A 333 -8.31 14.08 -8.34
CA GLU A 333 -7.39 15.06 -8.93
C GLU A 333 -7.15 14.83 -10.43
N ASN A 334 -7.41 13.62 -10.94
CA ASN A 334 -7.27 13.30 -12.36
C ASN A 334 -8.59 13.54 -13.11
N PRO A 335 -8.65 14.51 -14.06
CA PRO A 335 -9.86 14.78 -14.82
C PRO A 335 -10.37 13.58 -15.65
N ALA A 336 -9.48 12.64 -15.99
CA ALA A 336 -9.83 11.43 -16.73
C ALA A 336 -10.55 10.37 -15.88
N ALA A 337 -10.48 10.45 -14.54
CA ALA A 337 -11.15 9.50 -13.67
C ALA A 337 -12.67 9.76 -13.64
N PRO A 338 -13.52 8.75 -13.88
CA PRO A 338 -14.99 8.90 -13.94
C PRO A 338 -15.63 8.96 -12.54
N MET A 339 -15.23 9.95 -11.73
CA MET A 339 -15.71 10.13 -10.36
C MET A 339 -17.20 10.50 -10.31
N ILE A 340 -17.70 11.20 -11.32
CA ILE A 340 -19.11 11.62 -11.40
C ILE A 340 -19.97 10.47 -11.92
N GLU A 341 -19.57 9.83 -13.00
CA GLU A 341 -20.30 8.76 -13.69
C GLU A 341 -20.40 7.48 -12.86
N SER A 342 -19.41 7.22 -11.99
CA SER A 342 -19.47 6.15 -10.98
C SER A 342 -20.41 6.47 -9.80
N GLY A 343 -20.80 7.74 -9.65
CA GLY A 343 -21.52 8.25 -8.49
C GLY A 343 -20.67 8.38 -7.23
N PHE A 344 -19.35 8.17 -7.32
CA PHE A 344 -18.47 8.23 -6.15
C PHE A 344 -18.31 9.67 -5.65
N ALA A 345 -18.17 10.65 -6.54
CA ALA A 345 -18.12 12.07 -6.17
C ALA A 345 -19.35 12.47 -5.33
N LYS A 346 -20.56 12.07 -5.75
CA LYS A 346 -21.79 12.38 -5.02
C LYS A 346 -21.81 11.74 -3.62
N LEU A 347 -21.39 10.48 -3.50
CA LEU A 347 -21.27 9.81 -2.21
C LEU A 347 -20.31 10.58 -1.27
N LEU A 348 -19.12 10.92 -1.76
CA LEU A 348 -18.10 11.63 -0.98
C LEU A 348 -18.59 13.01 -0.53
N ILE A 349 -19.31 13.73 -1.40
CA ILE A 349 -19.89 15.04 -1.06
C ILE A 349 -20.94 14.89 0.05
N VAL A 350 -21.86 13.94 -0.06
CA VAL A 350 -22.87 13.68 0.97
C VAL A 350 -22.22 13.30 2.32
N LEU A 351 -21.19 12.47 2.29
CA LEU A 351 -20.41 12.12 3.49
C LEU A 351 -19.65 13.32 4.08
N ALA A 352 -19.24 14.27 3.25
CA ALA A 352 -18.57 15.47 3.73
C ALA A 352 -19.53 16.43 4.46
N THR A 353 -20.83 16.41 4.16
CA THR A 353 -21.80 17.42 4.64
C THR A 353 -22.82 16.91 5.67
N PHE A 354 -23.00 15.59 5.82
CA PHE A 354 -24.13 15.04 6.58
C PHE A 354 -24.17 15.35 8.07
N THR A 355 -23.02 15.66 8.69
CA THR A 355 -22.97 16.00 10.12
C THR A 355 -23.48 17.42 10.37
N GLU A 356 -23.30 18.32 9.41
CA GLU A 356 -23.71 19.72 9.49
C GLU A 356 -25.11 19.93 8.90
N VAL A 357 -25.42 19.23 7.81
CA VAL A 357 -26.68 19.34 7.08
C VAL A 357 -27.58 18.17 7.46
N ARG A 358 -28.59 18.43 8.30
CA ARG A 358 -29.52 17.42 8.82
C ARG A 358 -30.62 17.03 7.83
N ILE A 359 -30.24 16.77 6.57
CA ILE A 359 -31.17 16.29 5.54
C ILE A 359 -31.10 14.76 5.52
N PRO A 360 -32.23 14.05 5.70
CA PRO A 360 -32.27 12.61 5.56
C PRO A 360 -31.80 12.21 4.16
N ASN A 361 -30.68 11.48 4.07
CA ASN A 361 -30.16 10.97 2.82
C ASN A 361 -30.08 9.43 2.89
N PRO A 362 -30.71 8.69 1.95
CA PRO A 362 -30.68 7.23 1.95
C PRO A 362 -29.27 6.63 1.95
N LEU A 363 -28.28 7.31 1.35
CA LEU A 363 -26.89 6.85 1.22
C LEU A 363 -26.14 6.75 2.55
N ILE A 364 -26.62 7.45 3.58
CA ILE A 364 -25.98 7.53 4.90
C ILE A 364 -26.91 7.05 6.01
N LYS A 365 -28.01 6.39 5.65
CA LYS A 365 -29.01 5.93 6.62
C LYS A 365 -28.36 4.92 7.57
N GLY A 366 -28.28 5.29 8.86
CA GLY A 366 -27.67 4.45 9.89
C GLY A 366 -26.18 4.71 10.12
N LEU A 367 -25.53 5.54 9.31
CA LEU A 367 -24.15 5.96 9.55
C LEU A 367 -24.11 6.94 10.74
N LYS A 368 -23.26 6.65 11.72
CA LYS A 368 -22.97 7.55 12.84
C LYS A 368 -21.47 7.61 13.06
N LEU A 369 -20.93 8.83 13.18
CA LEU A 369 -19.55 8.99 13.63
C LEU A 369 -19.46 8.60 15.09
N THR A 370 -18.42 7.85 15.43
CA THR A 370 -18.11 7.39 16.79
C THR A 370 -17.17 8.35 17.53
N TYR A 371 -16.78 9.44 16.87
CA TYR A 371 -15.80 10.42 17.35
C TYR A 371 -14.44 9.80 17.70
N SER A 372 -14.13 8.64 17.10
CA SER A 372 -12.81 8.04 17.18
C SER A 372 -11.79 8.87 16.40
N TYR A 373 -10.50 8.59 16.62
CA TYR A 373 -9.44 9.25 15.86
C TYR A 373 -9.57 8.97 14.36
N GLU A 374 -9.96 7.75 13.97
CA GLU A 374 -10.14 7.40 12.55
C GLU A 374 -11.32 8.13 11.91
N ASP A 375 -12.39 8.39 12.66
CA ASP A 375 -13.53 9.20 12.17
C ASP A 375 -13.19 10.68 12.06
N PHE A 376 -12.32 11.19 12.95
CA PHE A 376 -11.75 12.52 12.83
C PHE A 376 -10.89 12.66 11.56
N GLU A 377 -10.02 11.68 11.28
CA GLU A 377 -9.23 11.64 10.05
C GLU A 377 -10.12 11.50 8.80
N LEU A 378 -11.18 10.67 8.86
CA LEU A 378 -12.18 10.57 7.78
C LEU A 378 -12.77 11.96 7.45
N LYS A 379 -13.19 12.72 8.47
CA LYS A 379 -13.82 14.04 8.26
C LYS A 379 -12.86 15.02 7.57
N LYS A 380 -11.58 15.03 7.96
CA LYS A 380 -10.56 15.86 7.30
C LYS A 380 -10.32 15.44 5.85
N LEU A 381 -10.22 14.14 5.59
CA LEU A 381 -10.05 13.62 4.23
C LEU A 381 -11.23 13.98 3.33
N LEU A 382 -12.46 13.92 3.86
CA LEU A 382 -13.67 14.34 3.14
C LEU A 382 -13.64 15.83 2.78
N PHE A 383 -13.17 16.71 3.69
CA PHE A 383 -12.95 18.11 3.36
C PHE A 383 -11.90 18.33 2.27
N ASN A 384 -10.80 17.56 2.30
CA ASN A 384 -9.81 17.61 1.22
C ASN A 384 -10.40 17.22 -0.13
N VAL A 385 -11.21 16.15 -0.18
CA VAL A 385 -11.92 15.76 -1.41
C VAL A 385 -12.81 16.88 -1.94
N ILE A 386 -13.55 17.58 -1.09
CA ILE A 386 -14.36 18.75 -1.51
C ILE A 386 -13.47 19.81 -2.17
N GLY A 387 -12.31 20.11 -1.59
CA GLY A 387 -11.35 21.04 -2.17
C GLY A 387 -10.84 20.59 -3.54
N VAL A 388 -10.57 19.30 -3.72
CA VAL A 388 -10.17 18.72 -5.01
C VAL A 388 -11.30 18.83 -6.03
N LEU A 389 -12.50 18.37 -5.69
CA LEU A 389 -13.68 18.40 -6.58
C LEU A 389 -14.06 19.83 -6.97
N SER A 390 -13.83 20.83 -6.11
CA SER A 390 -14.12 22.24 -6.43
C SER A 390 -13.31 22.79 -7.61
N LYS A 391 -12.19 22.14 -7.95
CA LYS A 391 -11.35 22.49 -9.10
C LYS A 391 -11.85 21.87 -10.41
N ASP A 392 -12.75 20.88 -10.35
CA ASP A 392 -13.37 20.27 -11.53
C ASP A 392 -14.69 20.98 -11.84
N PRO A 393 -14.79 21.74 -12.95
CA PRO A 393 -16.01 22.43 -13.33
C PRO A 393 -17.24 21.51 -13.43
N ARG A 394 -17.04 20.23 -13.77
CA ARG A 394 -18.12 19.24 -13.90
C ARG A 394 -18.72 18.87 -12.55
N ALA A 395 -17.94 18.97 -11.47
CA ALA A 395 -18.38 18.65 -10.11
C ALA A 395 -19.05 19.85 -9.40
N VAL A 396 -18.89 21.07 -9.91
CA VAL A 396 -19.43 22.30 -9.29
C VAL A 396 -20.95 22.21 -9.10
N GLN A 397 -21.70 21.68 -10.08
CA GLN A 397 -23.14 21.49 -9.95
C GLN A 397 -23.47 20.53 -8.79
N LEU A 398 -22.75 19.41 -8.66
CA LEU A 398 -22.95 18.47 -7.56
C LEU A 398 -22.66 19.12 -6.20
N LEU A 399 -21.60 19.93 -6.10
CA LEU A 399 -21.27 20.65 -4.87
C LEU A 399 -22.38 21.65 -4.48
N SER A 400 -22.94 22.35 -5.48
CA SER A 400 -24.05 23.30 -5.30
C SER A 400 -25.35 22.63 -4.83
N GLU A 401 -25.65 21.45 -5.35
CA GLU A 401 -26.89 20.70 -5.07
C GLU A 401 -26.87 19.93 -3.74
N ASN A 402 -25.69 19.67 -3.16
CA ASN A 402 -25.54 18.83 -1.97
C ASN A 402 -25.05 19.62 -0.73
N ASP A 403 -25.46 20.90 -0.64
CA ASP A 403 -25.32 21.75 0.55
C ASP A 403 -23.89 21.88 1.11
N VAL A 404 -22.89 21.87 0.23
CA VAL A 404 -21.48 22.02 0.61
C VAL A 404 -21.22 23.39 1.24
N MET A 405 -21.78 24.45 0.67
CA MET A 405 -21.62 25.81 1.18
C MET A 405 -22.11 25.97 2.63
N PRO A 406 -23.37 25.66 2.97
CA PRO A 406 -23.84 25.77 4.36
C PRO A 406 -23.10 24.79 5.30
N ALA A 407 -22.69 23.61 4.83
CA ALA A 407 -21.90 22.67 5.64
C ALA A 407 -20.53 23.24 6.04
N LEU A 408 -19.84 23.93 5.13
CA LEU A 408 -18.56 24.58 5.46
C LEU A 408 -18.78 25.82 6.35
N LEU A 409 -19.81 26.62 6.06
CA LEU A 409 -20.15 27.81 6.86
C LEU A 409 -20.60 27.47 8.28
N TYR A 410 -21.10 26.25 8.54
CA TYR A 410 -21.39 25.77 9.89
C TYR A 410 -20.21 25.92 10.86
N TYR A 411 -18.98 25.85 10.35
CA TYR A 411 -17.76 26.00 11.14
C TYR A 411 -17.32 27.46 11.34
N VAL A 412 -17.91 28.43 10.63
CA VAL A 412 -17.64 29.87 10.77
C VAL A 412 -18.39 30.42 12.00
N LYS A 413 -17.99 29.96 13.18
CA LYS A 413 -18.56 30.34 14.47
C LYS A 413 -17.57 30.14 15.62
N PRO A 414 -17.71 30.86 16.74
CA PRO A 414 -16.83 30.69 17.90
C PRO A 414 -16.76 29.24 18.40
N ILE A 415 -15.56 28.80 18.80
CA ILE A 415 -15.37 27.49 19.44
C ILE A 415 -16.04 27.54 20.81
N GLN A 416 -16.98 26.62 21.05
CA GLN A 416 -17.67 26.48 22.32
C GLN A 416 -17.06 25.33 23.14
N LYS A 417 -17.38 25.26 24.43
CA LYS A 417 -17.00 24.12 25.26
C LYS A 417 -17.63 22.84 24.67
N PRO A 418 -16.83 21.80 24.38
CA PRO A 418 -17.35 20.58 23.78
C PRO A 418 -18.29 19.84 24.75
N GLY A 419 -19.35 19.24 24.22
CA GLY A 419 -20.19 18.31 24.96
C GLY A 419 -19.53 16.93 25.12
N PHE A 420 -20.15 16.05 25.91
CA PHE A 420 -19.65 14.69 26.17
C PHE A 420 -19.60 13.78 24.92
N HIS A 421 -20.37 14.10 23.88
CA HIS A 421 -20.44 13.33 22.62
C HIS A 421 -20.07 14.19 21.40
N ASP A 422 -19.09 15.07 21.57
CA ASP A 422 -18.59 15.95 20.51
C ASP A 422 -17.09 15.74 20.27
N TRP A 423 -16.60 16.32 19.18
CA TRP A 423 -15.16 16.49 18.97
C TRP A 423 -14.54 17.22 20.17
N SER A 424 -13.34 16.79 20.57
CA SER A 424 -12.56 17.57 21.53
C SER A 424 -12.31 18.99 20.98
N ALA A 425 -12.06 19.96 21.86
CA ALA A 425 -11.83 21.34 21.42
C ALA A 425 -10.67 21.47 20.41
N ALA A 426 -9.62 20.64 20.54
CA ALA A 426 -8.51 20.58 19.60
C ALA A 426 -8.94 20.03 18.22
N GLN A 427 -9.71 18.93 18.20
CA GLN A 427 -10.22 18.35 16.97
C GLN A 427 -11.21 19.30 16.28
N TYR A 428 -12.12 19.93 17.03
CA TYR A 428 -13.05 20.90 16.49
C TYR A 428 -12.32 22.10 15.89
N GLU A 429 -11.31 22.63 16.57
CA GLU A 429 -10.46 23.71 16.04
C GLU A 429 -9.80 23.32 14.71
N GLU A 430 -9.26 22.10 14.62
CA GLU A 430 -8.65 21.60 13.38
C GLU A 430 -9.67 21.49 12.25
N LEU A 431 -10.85 20.89 12.51
CA LEU A 431 -11.93 20.79 11.53
C LEU A 431 -12.43 22.17 11.11
N GLN A 432 -12.54 23.13 12.05
CA GLN A 432 -12.94 24.50 11.75
C GLN A 432 -11.95 25.16 10.80
N LEU A 433 -10.66 25.16 11.14
CA LEU A 433 -9.64 25.81 10.32
C LEU A 433 -9.53 25.15 8.95
N HIS A 434 -9.67 23.81 8.89
CA HIS A 434 -9.71 23.07 7.63
C HIS A 434 -10.94 23.45 6.80
N ALA A 435 -12.13 23.47 7.38
CA ALA A 435 -13.36 23.85 6.68
C ALA A 435 -13.26 25.28 6.09
N ILE A 436 -12.74 26.25 6.86
CA ILE A 436 -12.55 27.64 6.36
C ILE A 436 -11.48 27.67 5.26
N ALA A 437 -10.43 26.85 5.35
CA ALA A 437 -9.44 26.71 4.29
C ALA A 437 -10.06 26.18 2.98
N ILE A 438 -10.92 25.17 3.07
CA ILE A 438 -11.65 24.62 1.91
C ILE A 438 -12.67 25.63 1.39
N LEU A 439 -13.34 26.38 2.26
CA LEU A 439 -14.27 27.44 1.88
C LEU A 439 -13.60 28.49 0.98
N ALA A 440 -12.33 28.81 1.19
CA ALA A 440 -11.59 29.73 0.31
C ALA A 440 -11.36 29.19 -1.12
N SER A 441 -11.50 27.87 -1.33
CA SER A 441 -11.44 27.25 -2.66
C SER A 441 -12.83 27.07 -3.26
N VAL A 442 -13.83 26.76 -2.43
CA VAL A 442 -15.22 26.49 -2.84
C VAL A 442 -16.02 27.77 -3.09
N ALA A 443 -15.83 28.79 -2.27
CA ALA A 443 -16.62 30.02 -2.35
C ALA A 443 -16.54 30.73 -3.70
N PRO A 444 -15.36 30.84 -4.35
CA PRO A 444 -15.27 31.45 -5.66
C PRO A 444 -16.06 30.73 -6.75
N VAL A 445 -16.15 29.39 -6.68
CA VAL A 445 -16.85 28.58 -7.70
C VAL A 445 -18.34 28.39 -7.40
N LEU A 446 -18.80 28.70 -6.18
CA LEU A 446 -20.19 28.59 -5.74
C LEU A 446 -20.76 29.95 -5.29
N ILE A 447 -20.54 31.00 -6.09
CA ILE A 447 -20.83 32.39 -5.69
C ILE A 447 -22.31 32.65 -5.36
N ASP A 448 -23.23 32.05 -6.11
CA ASP A 448 -24.66 32.22 -5.85
C ASP A 448 -25.08 31.58 -4.52
N LYS A 449 -24.51 30.40 -4.21
CA LYS A 449 -24.72 29.74 -2.92
C LYS A 449 -24.08 30.53 -1.78
N TYR A 450 -22.87 31.04 -1.98
CA TYR A 450 -22.16 31.89 -1.03
C TYR A 450 -23.01 33.11 -0.62
N LEU A 451 -23.55 33.84 -1.60
CA LEU A 451 -24.41 35.00 -1.36
C LEU A 451 -25.74 34.60 -0.70
N SER A 452 -26.39 33.53 -1.18
CA SER A 452 -27.66 33.06 -0.59
C SER A 452 -27.52 32.63 0.88
N CYS A 453 -26.33 32.18 1.29
CA CYS A 453 -26.03 31.79 2.66
C CYS A 453 -25.55 32.96 3.54
N GLN A 454 -25.57 34.21 3.03
CA GLN A 454 -25.10 35.40 3.75
C GLN A 454 -23.66 35.24 4.26
N ALA A 455 -22.80 34.59 3.47
CA ALA A 455 -21.46 34.20 3.92
C ALA A 455 -20.57 35.39 4.32
N ASN A 456 -20.70 36.54 3.63
CA ASN A 456 -20.04 37.78 4.02
C ASN A 456 -20.36 38.17 5.47
N THR A 457 -21.64 38.16 5.85
CA THR A 457 -22.10 38.49 7.20
C THR A 457 -21.51 37.54 8.23
N LEU A 458 -21.55 36.23 7.97
CA LEU A 458 -20.99 35.23 8.86
C LEU A 458 -19.48 35.43 9.06
N LEU A 459 -18.75 35.72 7.99
CA LEU A 459 -17.30 35.94 8.04
C LEU A 459 -16.93 37.24 8.76
N LEU A 460 -17.66 38.35 8.53
CA LEU A 460 -17.41 39.62 9.22
C LEU A 460 -17.69 39.50 10.72
N VAL A 461 -18.83 38.91 11.12
CA VAL A 461 -19.13 38.64 12.53
C VAL A 461 -18.09 37.71 13.17
N PHE A 462 -17.64 36.69 12.44
CA PHE A 462 -16.60 35.80 12.93
C PHE A 462 -15.23 36.50 13.07
N LEU A 463 -14.92 37.46 12.20
CA LEU A 463 -13.73 38.32 12.33
C LEU A 463 -13.81 39.26 13.53
N GLU A 464 -14.98 39.83 13.84
CA GLU A 464 -15.17 40.60 15.08
C GLU A 464 -14.85 39.76 16.32
N TRP A 465 -15.36 38.52 16.37
CA TRP A 465 -15.01 37.59 17.44
C TRP A 465 -13.50 37.28 17.50
N CYS A 466 -12.82 37.19 16.35
CA CYS A 466 -11.38 36.95 16.31
C CYS A 466 -10.56 38.08 16.94
N ILE A 467 -11.03 39.32 16.83
CA ILE A 467 -10.37 40.52 17.38
C ILE A 467 -10.82 40.79 18.82
N GLY A 468 -12.03 40.33 19.18
CA GLY A 468 -12.62 40.49 20.50
C GLY A 468 -11.90 39.74 21.63
N GLN A 469 -12.15 40.18 22.86
CA GLN A 469 -11.58 39.64 24.10
C GLN A 469 -12.27 38.35 24.59
N ASP A 470 -13.23 37.80 23.83
CA ASP A 470 -13.95 36.59 24.23
C ASP A 470 -13.01 35.41 24.47
N ALA A 471 -13.37 34.57 25.45
CA ALA A 471 -12.60 33.38 25.78
C ALA A 471 -12.40 32.46 24.55
N PHE A 472 -11.17 31.99 24.38
CA PHE A 472 -10.80 31.04 23.34
C PHE A 472 -10.56 29.66 23.95
N PHE A 473 -11.29 28.65 23.46
CA PHE A 473 -11.23 27.27 23.97
C PHE A 473 -10.38 26.33 23.11
N GLY A 474 -9.81 26.81 22.01
CA GLY A 474 -8.91 26.03 21.16
C GLY A 474 -7.52 25.81 21.79
N GLN A 475 -6.73 24.94 21.18
CA GLN A 475 -5.41 24.52 21.64
C GLN A 475 -4.26 25.06 20.76
N GLY A 476 -4.53 25.46 19.51
CA GLY A 476 -3.55 26.06 18.59
C GLY A 476 -2.40 25.13 18.17
N ASN A 477 -2.62 23.82 18.19
CA ASN A 477 -1.62 22.79 17.85
C ASN A 477 -1.88 22.06 16.53
N SER A 478 -2.96 22.41 15.82
CA SER A 478 -3.34 21.75 14.57
C SER A 478 -2.46 22.19 13.40
N PHE A 479 -2.45 21.40 12.32
CA PHE A 479 -1.73 21.73 11.08
C PHE A 479 -2.11 23.12 10.53
N HIS A 480 -3.40 23.44 10.54
CA HIS A 480 -3.90 24.76 10.13
C HIS A 480 -3.77 25.82 11.24
N GLY A 481 -3.46 25.45 12.49
CA GLY A 481 -3.33 26.35 13.64
C GLY A 481 -1.98 27.07 13.78
N THR A 482 -1.12 27.06 12.74
CA THR A 482 0.20 27.73 12.79
C THR A 482 0.07 29.21 13.16
N GLY A 483 0.85 29.72 14.13
CA GLY A 483 0.88 31.15 14.52
C GLY A 483 0.55 31.45 15.99
N GLY A 484 0.59 30.45 16.87
CA GLY A 484 0.62 30.62 18.33
C GLY A 484 -0.52 29.88 19.04
N ARG A 485 -0.25 29.39 20.25
CA ARG A 485 -1.24 28.68 21.07
C ARG A 485 -2.19 29.67 21.76
N GLY A 486 -3.45 29.26 21.92
CA GLY A 486 -4.42 29.98 22.74
C GLY A 486 -4.90 31.32 22.17
N ASN A 487 -4.81 31.53 20.85
CA ASN A 487 -5.27 32.75 20.19
C ASN A 487 -6.12 32.45 18.94
N LYS A 488 -6.80 33.48 18.43
CA LYS A 488 -7.73 33.40 17.28
C LYS A 488 -7.09 33.81 15.94
N ILE A 489 -5.75 33.97 15.90
CA ILE A 489 -5.04 34.55 14.75
C ILE A 489 -5.11 33.62 13.52
N ALA A 490 -5.15 32.30 13.74
CA ALA A 490 -5.34 31.35 12.65
C ALA A 490 -6.74 31.52 12.00
N GLN A 491 -7.79 31.56 12.81
CA GLN A 491 -9.18 31.76 12.38
C GLN A 491 -9.33 33.07 11.59
N MET A 492 -8.73 34.15 12.10
CA MET A 492 -8.69 35.44 11.42
C MET A 492 -8.03 35.32 10.03
N ARG A 493 -6.84 34.72 9.95
CA ARG A 493 -6.11 34.56 8.68
C ARG A 493 -6.88 33.74 7.65
N TYR A 494 -7.50 32.64 8.04
CA TYR A 494 -8.29 31.82 7.12
C TYR A 494 -9.56 32.55 6.68
N SER A 495 -10.23 33.28 7.57
CA SER A 495 -11.42 34.07 7.21
C SER A 495 -11.09 35.19 6.22
N LEU A 496 -9.98 35.91 6.43
CA LEU A 496 -9.47 36.90 5.48
C LEU A 496 -9.09 36.27 4.13
N ARG A 497 -8.59 35.03 4.14
CA ARG A 497 -8.29 34.29 2.90
C ARG A 497 -9.56 33.99 2.11
N VAL A 498 -10.66 33.63 2.77
CA VAL A 498 -11.97 33.43 2.12
C VAL A 498 -12.45 34.75 1.51
N LEU A 499 -12.50 35.84 2.28
CA LEU A 499 -12.91 37.15 1.78
C LEU A 499 -12.07 37.58 0.57
N ARG A 500 -10.74 37.44 0.66
CA ARG A 500 -9.84 37.74 -0.45
C ARG A 500 -10.14 36.91 -1.69
N SER A 501 -10.45 35.61 -1.52
CA SER A 501 -10.74 34.71 -2.65
C SER A 501 -11.99 35.14 -3.42
N VAL A 502 -13.05 35.56 -2.74
CA VAL A 502 -14.30 35.99 -3.40
C VAL A 502 -14.20 37.41 -3.96
N VAL A 503 -13.54 38.34 -3.26
CA VAL A 503 -13.32 39.72 -3.75
C VAL A 503 -12.46 39.72 -5.01
N SER A 504 -11.50 38.79 -5.12
CA SER A 504 -10.65 38.67 -6.31
C SER A 504 -11.39 38.29 -7.60
N LEU A 505 -12.67 37.89 -7.51
CA LEU A 505 -13.52 37.65 -8.66
C LEU A 505 -14.08 38.93 -9.29
N TYR A 506 -13.98 40.07 -8.60
CA TYR A 506 -14.60 41.34 -9.02
C TYR A 506 -16.12 41.23 -9.25
N ASP A 507 -16.82 40.36 -8.51
CA ASP A 507 -18.29 40.27 -8.56
C ASP A 507 -18.92 41.44 -7.78
N ASP A 508 -19.65 42.30 -8.47
CA ASP A 508 -20.26 43.51 -7.90
C ASP A 508 -21.22 43.19 -6.75
N ARG A 509 -21.94 42.06 -6.81
CA ARG A 509 -22.90 41.68 -5.76
C ARG A 509 -22.16 41.37 -4.46
N VAL A 510 -21.01 40.70 -4.56
CA VAL A 510 -20.15 40.39 -3.40
C VAL A 510 -19.55 41.66 -2.83
N ASN A 511 -18.97 42.50 -3.69
CA ASN A 511 -18.27 43.71 -3.27
C ASN A 511 -19.22 44.73 -2.65
N LEU A 512 -20.37 44.98 -3.28
CA LEU A 512 -21.40 45.87 -2.75
C LEU A 512 -21.92 45.37 -1.40
N ASN A 513 -22.22 44.07 -1.30
CA ASN A 513 -22.69 43.47 -0.05
C ASN A 513 -21.66 43.54 1.09
N LEU A 514 -20.35 43.48 0.81
CA LEU A 514 -19.29 43.70 1.80
C LEU A 514 -19.19 45.17 2.22
N CYS A 515 -19.24 46.09 1.26
CA CYS A 515 -19.22 47.53 1.52
C CYS A 515 -20.40 47.96 2.40
N ASP A 516 -21.61 47.50 2.07
CA ASP A 516 -22.84 47.81 2.82
C ASP A 516 -22.79 47.28 4.27
N GLN A 517 -22.04 46.21 4.50
CA GLN A 517 -21.82 45.65 5.83
C GLN A 517 -20.65 46.28 6.60
N GLY A 518 -20.05 47.35 6.07
CA GLY A 518 -18.99 48.08 6.76
C GLY A 518 -17.63 47.37 6.77
N ALA A 519 -17.40 46.41 5.86
CA ALA A 519 -16.16 45.62 5.84
C ALA A 519 -14.89 46.50 5.74
N ILE A 520 -14.94 47.63 5.03
CA ILE A 520 -13.81 48.56 4.92
C ILE A 520 -13.43 49.11 6.30
N SER A 521 -14.42 49.55 7.10
CA SER A 521 -14.16 50.10 8.42
C SER A 521 -13.66 49.05 9.40
N GLN A 522 -14.02 47.78 9.22
CA GLN A 522 -13.59 46.68 10.08
C GLN A 522 -12.17 46.21 9.76
N LEU A 523 -11.74 46.33 8.49
CA LEU A 523 -10.44 45.84 8.01
C LEU A 523 -9.30 46.87 8.12
N LEU A 524 -9.64 48.15 8.29
CA LEU A 524 -8.71 49.25 8.62
C LEU A 524 -8.46 49.29 10.13
#